data_AF-A0A951ZBT9-F1
#
_entry.id   AF-A0A951ZBT9-F1
#
_cell.length_a   1.000
_cell.length_b   1.000
_cell.length_c   1.000
_cell.angle_alpha   90.00
_cell.angle_beta   90.00
_cell.angle_gamma   90.00
#
_symmetry.space_group_name_H-M   'P 1'
#
loop_
_entity.id
_entity.type
_entity.pdbx_description
1 polymer ?
#
loop_
_entity_poly.entity_id
_entity_poly.type
_entity_poly.pdbx_seq_one_letter_code
_entity_poly.pdbx_strand_id
1 'polypeptide(L)' 'GTLPNTSANMARWIRESQAVKPGSRMPAYRNLPPEELDALVDYLAQLR' A
#
# COMPACT_ATOMS: atom_id res chain seq x y z
N GLY A 1 5.03 -11.46 -11.58
CA GLY A 1 5.49 -11.96 -10.26
C GLY A 1 4.44 -11.64 -9.21
N THR A 2 4.59 -12.20 -8.01
CA THR A 2 3.77 -11.88 -6.84
C THR A 2 4.53 -10.90 -5.92
N LEU A 3 3.80 -10.01 -5.25
CA LEU A 3 4.37 -9.12 -4.25
C LEU A 3 4.11 -9.73 -2.86
N PRO A 4 5.14 -10.01 -2.05
CA PRO A 4 4.94 -10.50 -0.68
C PRO A 4 4.09 -9.53 0.14
N ASN A 5 3.13 -10.04 0.92
CA ASN A 5 2.25 -9.22 1.75
C ASN A 5 2.95 -8.80 3.06
N THR A 6 3.95 -7.93 2.94
CA THR A 6 4.66 -7.30 4.07
C THR A 6 4.17 -5.87 4.25
N SER A 7 4.25 -5.32 5.46
CA SER A 7 3.85 -3.93 5.75
C SER A 7 4.51 -2.92 4.80
N ALA A 8 5.81 -3.07 4.53
CA ALA A 8 6.54 -2.21 3.59
C ALA A 8 6.00 -2.28 2.15
N ASN A 9 5.67 -3.49 1.68
CA ASN A 9 5.10 -3.68 0.34
C ASN A 9 3.67 -3.15 0.27
N MET A 10 2.90 -3.29 1.34
CA MET A 10 1.54 -2.77 1.45
C MET A 10 1.53 -1.23 1.42
N ALA A 11 2.39 -0.59 2.21
CA ALA A 11 2.58 0.86 2.20
C ALA A 11 2.94 1.37 0.80
N ARG A 12 3.89 0.70 0.14
CA ARG A 12 4.30 1.02 -1.24
C ARG A 12 3.16 0.84 -2.24
N TRP A 13 2.37 -0.22 -2.10
CA TRP A 13 1.21 -0.48 -2.97
C TRP A 13 0.14 0.61 -2.83
N ILE A 14 -0.21 0.99 -1.59
CA ILE A 14 -1.22 2.02 -1.32
C ILE A 14 -0.77 3.39 -1.87
N ARG A 15 0.51 3.74 -1.66
CA ARG A 15 1.06 5.04 -2.09
C ARG A 15 1.30 5.12 -3.60
N GLU A 16 1.79 4.05 -4.22
CA GLU A 16 2.28 4.05 -5.61
C GLU A 16 1.86 2.81 -6.43
N SER A 17 0.57 2.45 -6.36
CA SER A 17 0.02 1.25 -7.02
C SER A 17 0.38 1.13 -8.51
N GLN A 18 0.42 2.23 -9.27
CA GLN A 18 0.79 2.24 -10.70
C GLN A 18 2.26 1.93 -10.95
N ALA A 19 3.16 2.33 -10.04
CA ALA A 19 4.58 2.02 -10.15
C ALA A 19 4.87 0.55 -9.81
N VAL A 20 4.04 -0.03 -8.93
CA VAL A 20 4.14 -1.46 -8.56
C VAL A 20 3.47 -2.36 -9.60
N LYS A 21 2.28 -1.99 -10.08
CA LYS A 21 1.54 -2.69 -11.13
C LYS A 21 0.86 -1.69 -12.07
N PRO A 22 1.48 -1.37 -13.22
CA PRO A 22 0.86 -0.52 -14.24
C PRO A 22 -0.50 -1.08 -14.69
N GLY A 23 -1.49 -0.21 -14.81
CA GLY A 23 -2.86 -0.59 -15.17
C GLY A 23 -3.68 -1.17 -14.01
N SER A 24 -3.17 -1.09 -12.77
CA SER A 24 -3.99 -1.35 -11.58
C SER A 24 -5.19 -0.41 -11.56
N ARG A 25 -6.37 -0.91 -11.14
CA ARG A 25 -7.58 -0.09 -11.02
C ARG A 25 -7.69 0.59 -9.65
N MET A 26 -6.80 0.25 -8.72
CA MET A 26 -6.70 0.94 -7.44
C MET A 26 -5.97 2.27 -7.63
N PRO A 27 -6.58 3.42 -7.25
CA PRO A 27 -5.91 4.71 -7.25
C PRO A 27 -4.69 4.72 -6.31
N ALA A 28 -3.69 5.52 -6.66
CA ALA A 28 -2.52 5.73 -5.80
C ALA A 28 -2.82 6.87 -4.81
N TYR A 29 -2.66 6.61 -3.51
CA TYR A 29 -2.89 7.59 -2.44
C TYR A 29 -1.61 8.37 -2.11
N ARG A 30 -1.05 9.08 -3.10
CA ARG A 30 0.24 9.78 -2.98
C ARG A 30 0.24 10.87 -1.89
N ASN A 31 -0.91 11.49 -1.67
CA ASN A 31 -1.09 12.61 -0.75
C ASN A 31 -1.50 12.18 0.67
N LEU A 32 -1.57 10.87 0.95
CA LEU A 32 -1.85 10.39 2.30
C LEU A 32 -0.65 10.70 3.22
N PRO A 33 -0.88 11.35 4.38
CA PRO A 33 0.17 11.63 5.34
C PRO A 33 0.89 10.34 5.75
N PRO A 34 2.23 10.36 5.93
CA PRO A 34 2.99 9.17 6.32
C PRO A 34 2.43 8.47 7.56
N GLU A 35 2.10 9.24 8.60
CA GLU A 35 1.57 8.74 9.87
C GLU A 35 0.22 8.03 9.71
N GLU A 36 -0.65 8.52 8.82
CA GLU A 36 -1.93 7.89 8.52
C GLU A 36 -1.75 6.62 7.69
N LEU A 37 -0.78 6.63 6.76
CA LEU A 37 -0.44 5.44 5.98
C LEU A 37 0.09 4.32 6.89
N ASP A 38 0.97 4.66 7.82
CA ASP A 38 1.54 3.70 8.76
C ASP A 38 0.45 3.11 9.66
N ALA A 39 -0.43 3.95 10.24
CA ALA A 39 -1.56 3.49 11.04
C ALA A 39 -2.52 2.58 10.25
N LEU A 40 -2.80 2.92 8.98
CA LEU A 40 -3.62 2.10 8.09
C LEU A 40 -2.97 0.74 7.82
N VAL A 41 -1.66 0.72 7.51
CA VAL A 41 -0.93 -0.51 7.23
C VAL A 41 -0.87 -1.41 8.46
N ASP A 42 -0.66 -0.83 9.64
CA ASP A 42 -0.65 -1.57 10.90
C ASP A 42 -2.02 -2.22 11.18
N TYR A 43 -3.11 -1.47 10.98
CA TYR A 43 -4.46 -2.01 11.08
C TYR A 43 -4.69 -3.17 10.10
N LEU A 44 -4.37 -2.97 8.81
CA LEU A 44 -4.56 -3.99 7.77
C LEU A 44 -3.70 -5.25 8.01
N ALA A 45 -2.49 -5.10 8.54
CA ALA A 45 -1.59 -6.22 8.83
C ALA A 45 -2.12 -7.15 9.95
N GLN A 46 -3.02 -6.66 10.80
CA GLN A 46 -3.68 -7.44 11.84
C GLN A 46 -4.90 -8.24 11.33
N LEU A 47 -5.45 -7.88 10.16
CA LEU A 47 -6.56 -8.59 9.53
C LEU A 47 -6.05 -9.85 8.82
N ARG A 48 -6.15 -11.01 9.47
CA ARG A 48 -5.78 -12.31 8.91
C ARG A 48 -6.98 -13.15 8.51
#